data_AF-A0A0K1S242-F1
#
_entry.id   AF-A0A0K1S242-F1
#
_cell.length_a   1.000
_cell.length_b   1.000
_cell.length_c   1.000
_cell.angle_alpha   90.00
_cell.angle_beta   90.00
_cell.angle_gamma   90.00
#
_symmetry.space_group_name_H-M   'P 1'
#
loop_
_entity.id
_entity.type
_entity.pdbx_description
1 polymer ?
#
loop_
_entity_poly.entity_id
_entity_poly.type
_entity_poly.pdbx_seq_one_letter_code
_entity_poly.pdbx_strand_id
1 'polypeptide(L)' 'MAYHYYRITTKIVKPEQVEIAVNLINNRPRKCLDYQTPNEVFYKGRSDSDAIQT' A
#
# COMPACT_ATOMS: atom_id res chain seq x y z
N MET A 1 -10.58 31.58 -16.49
CA MET A 1 -9.98 30.23 -16.54
C MET A 1 -10.74 29.37 -15.54
N ALA A 2 -11.64 28.51 -16.01
CA ALA A 2 -12.41 27.63 -15.12
C ALA A 2 -11.58 26.37 -14.85
N TYR A 3 -11.15 26.17 -13.61
CA TYR A 3 -10.50 24.93 -13.19
C TYR A 3 -11.55 23.83 -13.19
N HIS A 4 -11.47 22.95 -14.19
CA HIS A 4 -12.34 21.79 -14.27
C HIS A 4 -11.87 20.77 -13.24
N TYR A 5 -12.45 20.80 -12.04
CA TYR A 5 -12.17 19.80 -11.02
C TYR A 5 -12.80 18.49 -11.47
N TYR A 6 -11.98 17.53 -11.89
CA TYR A 6 -12.44 16.17 -12.21
C TYR A 6 -13.08 15.59 -10.95
N ARG A 7 -14.39 15.39 -11.00
CA ARG A 7 -15.16 14.73 -9.93
C ARG A 7 -14.64 13.30 -9.77
N ILE A 8 -13.87 13.05 -8.72
CA ILE A 8 -13.44 11.70 -8.32
C ILE A 8 -14.71 10.95 -7.93
N THR A 9 -15.18 10.06 -8.80
CA THR A 9 -16.22 9.11 -8.44
C THR A 9 -15.52 7.99 -7.67
N THR A 10 -15.59 8.03 -6.34
CA THR A 10 -15.26 6.85 -5.54
C THR A 10 -16.37 5.83 -5.80
N LYS A 11 -16.22 5.01 -6.86
CA LYS A 11 -17.01 3.79 -6.97
C LYS A 11 -16.84 3.05 -5.64
N ILE A 12 -17.92 2.66 -5.00
CA ILE A 12 -17.88 1.94 -3.73
C ILE A 12 -17.08 0.65 -4.00
N VAL A 13 -15.85 0.59 -3.50
CA VAL A 13 -14.95 -0.56 -3.61
C VAL A 13 -15.28 -1.48 -2.44
N LYS A 14 -15.45 -2.77 -2.69
CA LYS A 14 -15.65 -3.74 -1.61
C LYS A 14 -14.36 -3.88 -0.79
N PRO A 15 -14.43 -4.07 0.54
CA PRO A 15 -13.25 -4.24 1.37
C PRO A 15 -12.28 -5.31 0.84
N GLU A 16 -12.78 -6.43 0.33
CA GLU A 16 -11.97 -7.52 -0.22
C GLU A 16 -11.13 -7.06 -1.43
N GLN A 17 -11.64 -6.14 -2.24
CA GLN A 17 -10.91 -5.62 -3.38
C GLN A 17 -9.75 -4.72 -2.94
N VAL A 18 -9.93 -3.99 -1.83
CA VAL A 18 -8.86 -3.21 -1.22
C VAL A 18 -7.79 -4.14 -0.66
N GLU A 19 -8.20 -5.19 0.06
CA GLU A 19 -7.27 -6.18 0.62
C GLU A 19 -6.42 -6.85 -0.46
N ILE A 20 -7.04 -7.29 -1.56
CA ILE A 20 -6.33 -7.86 -2.71
C ILE A 20 -5.34 -6.85 -3.29
N ALA A 21 -5.77 -5.60 -3.49
CA ALA A 21 -4.90 -4.56 -4.04
C ALA A 21 -3.70 -4.28 -3.11
N VAL A 22 -3.93 -4.18 -1.81
CA VAL A 22 -2.88 -3.98 -0.79
C VAL A 22 -1.90 -5.15 -0.82
N ASN A 23 -2.38 -6.39 -0.83
CA ASN A 23 -1.54 -7.58 -0.89
C ASN A 23 -0.65 -7.57 -2.15
N LEU A 24 -1.23 -7.32 -3.31
CA LEU A 24 -0.51 -7.26 -4.58
C LEU A 24 0.52 -6.13 -4.63
N ILE A 25 0.18 -4.94 -4.13
CA ILE A 25 1.05 -3.77 -4.17
C ILE A 25 2.24 -3.95 -3.24
N ASN A 26 1.99 -4.43 -2.02
CA ASN A 26 2.98 -4.51 -0.95
C ASN A 26 3.92 -5.73 -1.11
N ASN A 27 3.46 -6.82 -1.72
CA ASN A 27 4.27 -8.01 -1.95
C ASN A 27 4.86 -8.08 -3.38
N ARG A 28 4.84 -6.97 -4.13
CA ARG A 28 5.44 -6.90 -5.47
C ARG A 28 6.89 -6.38 -5.41
N PRO A 29 7.88 -7.14 -5.91
CA PRO A 29 9.26 -6.69 -6.08
C PRO A 29 9.40 -5.37 -6.83
N ARG A 30 10.24 -4.46 -6.33
CA ARG A 30 10.51 -3.16 -6.96
C ARG A 30 11.99 -3.01 -7.28
N LYS A 31 12.29 -2.60 -8.52
CA LYS A 31 13.67 -2.35 -8.97
C LYS A 31 14.41 -1.34 -8.09
N CYS A 32 13.70 -0.32 -7.60
CA CYS A 32 14.26 0.71 -6.71
C CYS A 32 14.49 0.25 -5.27
N LEU A 33 14.07 -0.97 -4.92
CA LEU A 33 14.31 -1.60 -3.63
C LEU A 33 15.23 -2.82 -3.79
N ASP A 34 16.11 -2.82 -4.80
CA ASP A 34 16.96 -3.96 -5.13
C ASP A 34 16.19 -5.27 -5.33
N TYR A 35 15.02 -5.16 -5.98
CA TYR A 35 14.06 -6.25 -6.18
C TYR A 35 13.43 -6.82 -4.90
N GLN A 36 13.60 -6.18 -3.75
CA GLN A 36 12.79 -6.46 -2.56
C GLN A 36 11.36 -5.92 -2.73
N THR A 37 10.43 -6.48 -1.97
CA THR A 37 9.04 -6.01 -1.86
C THR A 37 8.94 -4.86 -0.86
N PRO A 38 7.98 -3.93 -1.03
CA PRO A 38 7.70 -2.91 -0.03
C PRO A 38 7.47 -3.49 1.37
N ASN A 39 6.79 -4.63 1.46
CA ASN A 39 6.50 -5.32 2.71
C ASN A 39 7.79 -5.74 3.44
N GLU A 40 8.71 -6.41 2.73
CA GLU A 40 10.00 -6.83 3.29
C GLU A 40 10.81 -5.64 3.80
N VAL A 41 10.91 -4.56 3.02
CA VAL A 41 11.66 -3.36 3.42
C VAL A 41 11.03 -2.68 4.64
N PHE A 42 9.69 -2.64 4.71
CA PHE A 42 8.97 -2.02 5.82
C PHE A 42 9.12 -2.78 7.14
N TYR A 43 9.18 -4.12 7.10
CA TYR A 43 9.35 -4.96 8.28
C TYR A 43 10.81 -5.29 8.62
N LYS A 44 11.75 -5.04 7.71
CA LYS A 44 13.19 -5.23 7.95
C LYS A 44 13.65 -4.37 9.11
N GLY A 45 14.14 -5.01 10.18
CA GLY A 45 14.66 -4.32 11.37
C GLY A 45 13.60 -3.86 12.36
N ARG A 46 12.32 -4.19 12.16
CA ARG A 46 11.35 -4.11 13.25
C ARG A 46 11.65 -5.22 14.25
N SER A 47 11.92 -4.84 15.49
CA SER A 47 11.90 -5.79 16.61
C SER A 47 10.44 -6.09 16.95
N ASP A 48 10.12 -7.31 17.40
CA ASP A 48 8.75 -7.65 17.82
C ASP A 48 8.21 -6.71 18.92
N SER A 49 9.10 -6.01 19.64
CA SER A 49 8.76 -4.97 20.61
C SER A 49 8.17 -3.69 20.02
N ASP A 50 8.40 -3.39 18.73
CA ASP A 50 7.91 -2.16 18.07
C ASP A 50 6.48 -2.33 17.51
N ALA A 51 5.92 -3.55 17.58
CA ALA A 51 4.61 -3.90 17.01
C ALA A 51 3.43 -3.71 17.99
N ILE A 52 3.66 -3.21 19.21
CA ILE A 52 2.57 -2.88 20.14
C ILE A 52 2.17 -1.41 19.95
N GLN A 53 1.17 -1.18 19.11
CA GLN A 53 0.25 -0.04 19.31
C GLN A 53 -1.15 -0.63 19.54
N THR A 54 -1.54 -0.68 20.83
CA THR A 54 -2.90 -0.94 21.31
C THR A 54 -3.80 0.27 21.07
#